data_AF-A0A350NZ94-F1
#
_entry.id   AF-A0A350NZ94-F1
#
_cell.length_a   1.000
_cell.length_b   1.000
_cell.length_c   1.000
_cell.angle_alpha   90.00
_cell.angle_beta   90.00
_cell.angle_gamma   90.00
#
_symmetry.space_group_name_H-M   'P 1'
#
loop_
_entity.id
_entity.type
_entity.pdbx_description
1 polymer ?
#
loop_
_entity_poly.entity_id
_entity_poly.type
_entity_poly.pdbx_seq_one_letter_code
_entity_poly.pdbx_strand_id
1 'polypeptide(L)'
;MDMTLAEAIANYIEQRKTAKLESLEKMRQKVIDKGDEAAIAAANTEYRSAALSIEESFEPEIWLTNAAKRAKKISLATHAAKFTHSDAKATSRLVVEHTVLDDAYLVTSSLKDKAIDAVCNAAI
;
A
#
# COMPACT_ATOMS: atom_id res chain seq x y z
N MET A 1 25.00 7.94 6.69
CA MET A 1 24.13 8.78 7.53
C MET A 1 22.80 8.09 7.56
N ASP A 2 22.31 7.75 8.76
CA ASP A 2 20.99 7.17 8.91
C ASP A 2 19.95 8.21 8.48
N MET A 3 19.01 7.80 7.62
CA MET A 3 17.91 8.67 7.20
C MET A 3 16.99 8.97 8.38
N THR A 4 16.45 10.18 8.43
CA THR A 4 15.41 10.52 9.41
C THR A 4 14.10 9.81 9.06
N LEU A 5 13.19 9.68 10.04
CA LEU A 5 11.85 9.12 9.79
C LEU A 5 11.08 9.91 8.72
N ALA A 6 11.21 11.23 8.73
CA ALA A 6 10.56 12.09 7.74
C ALA A 6 11.08 11.84 6.32
N GLU A 7 12.41 11.70 6.17
CA GLU A 7 13.03 11.35 4.89
C GLU A 7 12.63 9.96 4.42
N ALA A 8 12.54 8.99 5.34
CA ALA A 8 12.10 7.63 5.00
C ALA A 8 10.66 7.62 4.49
N ILE A 9 9.75 8.38 5.12
CA ILE A 9 8.37 8.51 4.67
C ILE A 9 8.30 9.22 3.31
N ALA A 10 9.03 10.32 3.14
CA ALA A 10 9.06 11.06 1.87
C ALA A 10 9.55 10.17 0.71
N ASN A 11 10.65 9.43 0.93
CA ASN A 11 11.20 8.52 -0.07
C ASN A 11 10.22 7.40 -0.42
N TYR A 12 9.49 6.87 0.57
CA TYR A 12 8.47 5.85 0.31
C TYR A 12 7.31 6.41 -0.53
N ILE A 13 6.81 7.60 -0.22
CA ILE A 13 5.76 8.26 -1.01
C ILE A 13 6.24 8.51 -2.43
N GLU A 14 7.48 8.97 -2.60
CA GLU A 14 8.09 9.19 -3.91
C GLU A 14 8.23 7.90 -4.73
N GLN A 15 8.71 6.81 -4.11
CA GLN A 15 8.77 5.49 -4.76
C GLN A 15 7.39 5.01 -5.24
N ARG A 16 6.34 5.28 -4.46
CA ARG A 16 4.97 4.93 -4.84
C ARG A 16 4.43 5.83 -5.96
N LYS A 17 4.83 7.10 -5.99
CA LYS A 17 4.51 8.05 -7.07
C LYS A 17 5.15 7.60 -8.39
N THR A 18 6.46 7.30 -8.38
CA THR A 18 7.19 6.87 -9.58
C THR A 18 6.61 5.58 -10.15
N ALA A 19 6.32 4.59 -9.30
CA ALA A 19 5.66 3.35 -9.74
C ALA A 19 4.28 3.60 -10.38
N LYS A 20 3.54 4.62 -9.93
CA LYS A 20 2.24 4.99 -10.52
C LYS A 20 2.39 5.70 -11.87
N LEU A 21 3.42 6.52 -12.02
CA LEU A 21 3.71 7.27 -13.25
C LEU A 21 4.38 6.42 -14.34
N GLU A 22 5.04 5.31 -13.97
CA GLU A 22 5.82 4.47 -14.89
C GLU A 22 5.05 4.05 -16.16
N SER A 23 3.75 3.73 -16.04
CA SER A 23 2.92 3.36 -17.20
C SER A 23 2.73 4.54 -18.16
N LEU A 24 2.49 5.74 -17.63
CA LEU A 24 2.35 6.97 -18.43
C LEU A 24 3.68 7.35 -19.09
N GLU A 25 4.79 7.20 -18.37
CA GLU A 25 6.13 7.45 -18.89
C GLU A 25 6.49 6.49 -20.02
N LYS A 26 6.17 5.20 -19.88
CA LYS A 26 6.37 4.21 -20.95
C LYS A 26 5.54 4.53 -22.19
N MET A 27 4.30 5.00 -22.03
CA MET A 27 3.48 5.42 -23.18
C MET A 27 4.09 6.64 -23.87
N ARG A 28 4.52 7.65 -23.11
CA ARG A 28 5.23 8.82 -23.64
C ARG A 28 6.50 8.43 -24.39
N GLN A 29 7.32 7.55 -23.80
CA GLN A 29 8.59 7.12 -24.40
C GLN A 29 8.39 6.41 -25.73
N LYS A 30 7.36 5.54 -25.85
CA LYS A 30 7.03 4.87 -27.12
C LYS A 30 6.68 5.84 -28.25
N VAL A 31 6.17 7.04 -27.94
CA VAL A 31 5.88 8.07 -28.95
C VAL A 31 7.16 8.85 -29.29
N ILE A 32 8.00 9.13 -28.28
CA ILE A 32 9.31 9.75 -28.46
C ILE A 32 10.21 8.92 -29.38
N ASP A 33 10.25 7.61 -29.16
CA ASP A 33 11.09 6.70 -29.94
C ASP A 33 10.68 6.63 -31.43
N LYS A 34 9.46 7.06 -31.80
CA LYS A 34 8.97 7.10 -33.18
C LYS A 34 9.38 8.36 -33.95
N GLY A 35 9.87 9.40 -33.27
CA GLY A 35 10.51 10.57 -33.90
C GLY A 35 9.60 11.56 -34.63
N ASP A 36 8.28 11.51 -34.46
CA ASP A 36 7.36 12.54 -35.00
C ASP A 36 7.21 13.71 -34.00
N GLU A 37 7.75 14.87 -34.37
CA GLU A 37 7.79 16.06 -33.53
C GLU A 37 6.41 16.56 -33.08
N ALA A 38 5.39 16.45 -33.96
CA ALA A 38 4.02 16.81 -33.63
C ALA A 38 3.39 15.82 -32.62
N ALA A 39 3.64 14.52 -32.81
CA ALA A 39 3.17 13.48 -31.89
C ALA A 39 3.87 13.55 -30.52
N ILE A 40 5.16 13.92 -30.49
CA ILE A 40 5.92 14.11 -29.25
C ILE A 40 5.36 15.28 -28.44
N ALA A 41 5.04 16.41 -29.10
CA ALA A 41 4.43 17.56 -28.44
C ALA A 41 3.06 17.21 -27.83
N ALA A 42 2.24 16.45 -28.54
CA ALA A 42 0.96 15.96 -28.05
C ALA A 42 1.13 15.01 -26.84
N ALA A 43 2.02 14.01 -26.95
CA ALA A 43 2.28 13.05 -25.86
C ALA A 43 2.85 13.71 -24.60
N ASN A 44 3.68 14.74 -24.73
CA ASN A 44 4.18 15.51 -23.58
C ASN A 44 3.07 16.30 -22.89
N THR A 45 2.14 16.85 -23.67
CA THR A 45 0.99 17.59 -23.13
C THR A 45 0.03 16.66 -22.41
N GLU A 46 -0.25 15.50 -22.99
CA GLU A 46 -1.10 14.45 -22.39
C GLU A 46 -0.46 13.85 -21.13
N TYR A 47 0.86 13.61 -21.15
CA TYR A 47 1.59 13.18 -19.95
C TYR A 47 1.46 14.21 -18.83
N ARG A 48 1.70 15.50 -19.13
CA ARG A 48 1.61 16.56 -18.11
C ARG A 48 0.22 16.67 -17.51
N SER A 49 -0.83 16.63 -18.34
CA SER A 49 -2.21 16.72 -17.84
C SER A 49 -2.60 15.52 -16.97
N ALA A 50 -2.21 14.31 -17.37
CA ALA A 50 -2.48 13.09 -16.60
C ALA A 50 -1.63 13.00 -15.32
N ALA A 51 -0.35 13.37 -15.39
CA ALA A 51 0.60 13.30 -14.27
C ALA A 51 0.26 14.32 -13.18
N LEU A 52 -0.23 15.52 -13.52
CA LEU A 52 -0.51 16.57 -12.56
C LEU A 52 -1.46 16.11 -11.43
N SER A 53 -2.57 15.45 -11.79
CA SER A 53 -3.51 14.89 -10.81
C SER A 53 -2.90 13.81 -9.91
N ILE A 54 -1.95 13.04 -10.45
CA ILE A 54 -1.23 12.01 -9.71
C ILE A 54 -0.25 12.70 -8.76
N GLU A 55 0.58 13.60 -9.25
CA GLU A 55 1.57 14.33 -8.46
C GLU A 55 0.94 15.05 -7.26
N GLU A 56 -0.16 15.77 -7.47
CA GLU A 56 -0.94 16.40 -6.40
C GLU A 56 -1.40 15.37 -5.35
N SER A 57 -1.91 14.21 -5.78
CA SER A 57 -2.38 13.17 -4.86
C SER A 57 -1.26 12.51 -4.03
N PHE A 58 -0.01 12.63 -4.48
CA PHE A 58 1.19 12.12 -3.84
C PHE A 58 1.96 13.20 -3.06
N GLU A 59 1.44 14.43 -2.94
CA GLU A 59 1.97 15.37 -1.96
C GLU A 59 1.85 14.77 -0.55
N PRO A 60 2.90 14.86 0.30
CA PRO A 60 2.92 14.14 1.58
C PRO A 60 1.70 14.39 2.47
N GLU A 61 1.23 15.64 2.57
CA GLU A 61 0.07 16.01 3.38
C GLU A 61 -1.22 15.34 2.85
N ILE A 62 -1.46 15.42 1.54
CA ILE A 62 -2.64 14.85 0.88
C ILE A 62 -2.61 13.33 0.96
N TRP A 63 -1.45 12.73 0.67
CA TRP A 63 -1.25 11.29 0.68
C TRP A 63 -1.47 10.70 2.08
N LEU A 64 -0.85 11.30 3.10
CA LEU A 64 -0.99 10.86 4.49
C LEU A 64 -2.42 11.05 5.00
N THR A 65 -3.06 12.17 4.67
CA THR A 65 -4.46 12.42 5.04
C THR A 65 -5.39 11.38 4.43
N ASN A 66 -5.19 11.04 3.15
CA ASN A 66 -5.98 10.01 2.47
C ASN A 66 -5.66 8.60 2.99
N ALA A 67 -4.40 8.30 3.30
CA ALA A 67 -4.00 7.04 3.93
C ALA A 67 -4.64 6.88 5.32
N ALA A 68 -4.65 7.93 6.14
CA ALA A 68 -5.30 7.94 7.45
C ALA A 68 -6.81 7.65 7.34
N LYS A 69 -7.50 8.23 6.35
CA LYS A 69 -8.93 7.93 6.08
C LYS A 69 -9.16 6.46 5.71
N ARG A 70 -8.21 5.82 5.02
CA ARG A 70 -8.25 4.40 4.62
C ARG A 70 -7.88 3.45 5.76
N ALA A 71 -7.02 3.87 6.69
CA ALA A 71 -6.49 3.03 7.75
C ALA A 71 -7.58 2.32 8.57
N LYS A 72 -8.73 2.97 8.82
CA LYS A 72 -9.88 2.37 9.52
C LYS A 72 -10.47 1.12 8.86
N LYS A 73 -10.19 0.88 7.58
CA LYS A 73 -10.68 -0.27 6.83
C LYS A 73 -9.69 -1.45 6.87
N ILE A 74 -8.52 -1.26 7.45
CA ILE A 74 -7.48 -2.27 7.62
C ILE A 74 -7.54 -2.74 9.07
N SER A 75 -7.67 -4.05 9.27
CA SER A 75 -7.61 -4.67 10.59
C SER A 75 -6.44 -5.65 10.63
N LEU A 76 -5.63 -5.60 11.67
CA LEU A 76 -4.60 -6.61 11.93
C LEU A 76 -5.22 -7.76 12.72
N ALA A 77 -4.88 -9.01 12.39
CA ALA A 77 -5.41 -10.17 13.07
C ALA A 77 -4.39 -11.32 13.14
N THR A 78 -4.41 -12.07 14.23
CA THR A 78 -3.77 -13.40 14.34
C THR A 78 -4.78 -14.52 14.08
N HIS A 79 -6.07 -14.24 14.27
CA HIS A 79 -7.16 -15.16 13.99
C HIS A 79 -8.15 -14.48 13.04
N ALA A 80 -8.00 -14.74 11.74
CA ALA A 80 -8.87 -14.19 10.71
C ALA A 80 -10.15 -15.02 10.58
N ALA A 81 -11.30 -14.37 10.78
CA ALA A 81 -12.60 -15.05 10.79
C ALA A 81 -12.96 -15.69 9.42
N LYS A 82 -12.47 -15.10 8.32
CA LYS A 82 -12.69 -15.57 6.95
C LYS A 82 -12.08 -16.94 6.63
N PHE A 83 -11.15 -17.41 7.46
CA PHE A 83 -10.60 -18.76 7.30
C PHE A 83 -11.58 -19.86 7.71
N THR A 84 -12.67 -19.51 8.40
CA THR A 84 -13.76 -20.46 8.70
C THR A 84 -14.72 -20.61 7.53
N HIS A 85 -15.10 -19.49 6.91
CA HIS A 85 -15.92 -19.43 5.70
C HIS A 85 -15.65 -18.11 4.97
N SER A 86 -15.59 -18.14 3.64
CA SER A 86 -15.21 -16.98 2.83
C SER A 86 -16.15 -15.78 2.98
N ASP A 87 -17.45 -16.04 3.18
CA ASP A 87 -18.49 -15.02 3.43
C ASP A 87 -18.77 -14.77 4.94
N ALA A 88 -17.87 -15.20 5.83
CA ALA A 88 -18.04 -14.94 7.26
C ALA A 88 -17.97 -13.42 7.54
N LYS A 89 -19.07 -12.87 8.09
CA LYS A 89 -19.15 -11.47 8.56
C LYS A 89 -18.76 -11.32 10.03
N ALA A 90 -17.90 -12.21 10.52
CA ALA A 90 -17.45 -12.23 11.90
C ALA A 90 -16.19 -11.35 12.11
N THR A 91 -15.95 -10.99 13.36
CA THR A 91 -14.83 -10.15 13.75
C THR A 91 -13.55 -10.96 13.82
N SER A 92 -12.51 -10.50 13.14
CA SER A 92 -11.16 -11.07 13.27
C SER A 92 -10.46 -10.49 14.51
N ARG A 93 -9.59 -11.27 15.16
CA ARG A 93 -8.96 -10.89 16.43
C ARG A 93 -7.45 -10.79 16.30
N LEU A 94 -6.89 -9.69 16.81
CA LEU A 94 -5.48 -9.57 17.14
C LEU A 94 -5.26 -10.00 18.59
N VAL A 95 -4.47 -11.05 18.78
CA VAL A 95 -4.03 -11.51 20.11
C VAL A 95 -2.52 -11.37 20.15
N VAL A 96 -2.05 -10.35 20.86
CA VAL A 96 -0.61 -10.04 21.03
C VAL A 96 -0.08 -10.67 22.31
N GLU A 97 -0.79 -10.48 23.41
CA GLU A 97 -0.44 -11.03 24.70
C GLU A 97 -1.32 -12.23 25.02
N HIS A 98 -0.69 -13.29 25.53
CA HIS A 98 -1.35 -14.49 26.00
C HIS A 98 -0.52 -15.13 27.10
N THR A 99 -1.18 -15.81 28.02
CA THR A 99 -0.54 -16.67 29.01
C THR A 99 -0.57 -18.11 28.50
N VAL A 100 0.57 -18.80 28.58
CA VAL A 100 0.60 -20.25 28.39
C VAL A 100 0.07 -20.89 29.67
N LEU A 101 -1.11 -21.50 29.58
CA LEU A 101 -1.80 -22.08 30.75
C LEU A 101 -1.31 -23.51 31.04
N ASP A 102 -0.97 -24.27 30.01
CA ASP A 102 -0.51 -25.65 30.11
C ASP A 102 0.47 -25.95 28.96
N ASP A 103 1.68 -26.39 29.31
CA ASP A 103 2.75 -26.71 28.35
C ASP A 103 2.63 -28.15 27.81
N ALA A 104 1.68 -28.94 28.31
CA ALA A 104 1.38 -30.26 27.78
C ALA A 104 0.64 -30.22 26.43
N TYR A 105 0.08 -29.06 26.05
CA TYR A 105 -0.68 -28.88 24.81
C TYR A 105 0.03 -27.92 23.84
N LEU A 106 0.15 -28.34 22.58
CA LEU A 106 0.61 -27.47 21.51
C LEU A 106 -0.57 -26.65 20.96
N VAL A 107 -0.58 -25.36 21.26
CA VAL A 107 -1.65 -24.42 20.88
C VAL A 107 -1.05 -23.12 20.32
N THR A 108 -1.88 -22.23 19.79
CA THR A 108 -1.38 -20.96 19.21
C THR A 108 -0.66 -20.10 20.25
N SER A 109 -0.98 -20.21 21.54
CA SER A 109 -0.23 -19.56 22.64
C SER A 109 1.18 -20.14 22.84
N SER A 110 1.47 -21.36 22.39
CA SER A 110 2.83 -21.92 22.45
C SER A 110 3.79 -21.25 21.46
N LEU A 111 3.27 -20.49 20.49
CA LEU A 111 4.09 -19.75 19.51
C LEU A 111 4.69 -18.49 20.13
N LYS A 112 6.02 -18.39 20.09
CA LYS A 112 6.81 -17.22 20.50
C LYS A 112 6.49 -16.00 19.65
N ASP A 113 6.53 -16.16 18.33
CA ASP A 113 6.23 -15.13 17.36
C ASP A 113 5.00 -15.52 16.55
N LYS A 114 3.97 -14.67 16.56
CA LYS A 114 2.74 -14.90 15.80
C LYS A 114 2.78 -14.10 14.51
N ALA A 115 2.44 -14.75 13.41
CA ALA A 115 2.17 -14.04 12.15
C ALA A 115 0.96 -13.12 12.35
N ILE A 116 1.09 -11.88 11.89
CA ILE A 116 0.01 -10.89 11.92
C ILE A 116 -0.43 -10.66 10.48
N ASP A 117 -1.68 -10.97 10.20
CA ASP A 117 -2.30 -10.79 8.89
C ASP A 117 -3.09 -9.47 8.83
N ALA A 118 -3.11 -8.86 7.65
CA ALA A 118 -4.01 -7.76 7.34
C ALA A 118 -5.33 -8.30 6.78
N VAL A 119 -6.42 -8.13 7.52
CA VAL A 119 -7.78 -8.48 7.10
C VAL A 119 -8.48 -7.23 6.58
N CYS A 120 -8.54 -7.09 5.26
CA CYS A 120 -9.20 -5.96 4.60
C CYS A 120 -9.62 -6.29 3.16
N ASN A 121 -10.07 -5.28 2.41
CA ASN A 121 -10.13 -5.37 0.95
C ASN A 121 -8.70 -5.15 0.40
N ALA A 122 -8.27 -5.97 -0.55
CA ALA A 122 -6.92 -5.92 -1.13
C ALA A 122 -6.63 -4.66 -1.96
N ALA A 123 -7.67 -3.92 -2.38
CA ALA A 123 -7.51 -2.67 -3.13
C ALA A 123 -7.23 -1.44 -2.25
N ILE A 124 -7.20 -1.61 -0.92
CA ILE A 124 -6.96 -0.55 0.07
C ILE A 124 -5.46 -0.38 0.28
#